data_AF-A0A392TNZ3-F1
#
_entry.id   AF-A0A392TNZ3-F1
#
_cell.length_a   1.000
_cell.length_b   1.000
_cell.length_c   1.000
_cell.angle_alpha   90.00
_cell.angle_beta   90.00
_cell.angle_gamma   90.00
#
_symmetry.space_group_name_H-M   'P 1'
#
loop_
_entity.id
_entity.type
_entity.pdbx_description
1 polymer ?
#
loop_
_entity_poly.entity_id
_entity_poly.type
_entity_poly.pdbx_seq_one_letter_code
_entity_poly.pdbx_strand_id
1 'polypeptide(L)' 'MAVEDSTSPCGLRLLIEDYPYAVDGLEIWFAIKTWVQDYCSFYYKDDDTVKNDVELQSWWKELIEQGHGD' A
#
# COMPACT_ATOMS: atom_id res chain seq x y z
N MET A 1 -2.41 -8.94 -15.56
CA MET A 1 -1.54 -9.90 -16.27
C MET A 1 -0.19 -9.98 -15.56
N ALA A 2 -0.17 -10.59 -14.39
CA ALA A 2 1.03 -10.80 -13.58
C ALA A 2 0.79 -11.99 -12.65
N VAL A 3 1.86 -12.60 -12.16
CA VAL A 3 1.81 -13.66 -11.14
C VAL A 3 2.68 -13.26 -9.95
N GLU A 4 2.32 -13.72 -8.76
CA GLU A 4 3.15 -13.56 -7.57
C GLU A 4 4.48 -14.28 -7.77
N ASP A 5 5.56 -13.56 -7.47
CA ASP A 5 6.92 -14.07 -7.60
C ASP A 5 7.79 -13.43 -6.52
N SER A 6 8.05 -14.17 -5.45
CA SER A 6 8.87 -13.70 -4.33
C SER A 6 10.34 -13.50 -4.68
N THR A 7 10.79 -13.99 -5.85
CA THR A 7 12.15 -13.76 -6.35
C THR A 7 12.28 -12.47 -7.15
N SER A 8 11.15 -11.89 -7.57
CA SER A 8 11.12 -10.61 -8.26
C SER A 8 11.34 -9.45 -7.28
N PRO A 9 12.10 -8.39 -7.64
CA PRO A 9 12.27 -7.21 -6.81
C PRO A 9 10.94 -6.56 -6.38
N CYS A 10 9.94 -6.65 -7.26
CA CYS A 10 8.61 -6.12 -7.03
C CYS A 10 7.60 -7.15 -6.49
N GLY A 11 8.04 -8.35 -6.10
CA GLY A 11 7.18 -9.44 -5.62
C GLY A 11 6.19 -10.00 -6.66
N LEU A 12 6.27 -9.51 -7.89
CA LEU A 12 5.39 -9.82 -9.00
C LEU A 12 6.23 -10.03 -10.27
N ARG A 13 5.81 -10.97 -11.10
CA ARG A 13 6.36 -11.14 -12.46
C ARG A 13 5.27 -10.84 -13.48
N LEU A 14 5.53 -9.88 -14.35
CA LEU A 14 4.61 -9.53 -15.43
C LEU A 14 4.53 -10.68 -16.45
N LEU A 15 3.31 -10.97 -16.92
CA LEU A 15 3.11 -11.95 -18.01
C LEU A 15 3.42 -11.35 -19.39
N ILE A 16 3.37 -10.02 -19.48
CA ILE A 16 3.84 -9.23 -20.62
C ILE A 16 4.93 -8.33 -20.07
N GLU A 17 6.17 -8.65 -20.39
CA GLU A 17 7.35 -7.97 -19.81
C GLU A 17 7.38 -6.49 -20.21
N ASP A 18 7.09 -6.18 -21.47
CA ASP A 18 7.07 -4.82 -22.00
C ASP A 18 5.65 -4.24 -22.02
N TYR A 19 4.97 -4.27 -20.86
CA TYR A 19 3.70 -3.57 -20.68
C TYR A 19 3.99 -2.21 -20.01
N PRO A 20 4.10 -1.10 -20.78
CA PRO A 20 4.72 0.13 -20.28
C PRO A 20 4.03 0.70 -19.04
N TYR A 21 2.69 0.69 -19.02
CA TYR A 21 1.92 1.13 -17.86
C TYR A 21 2.22 0.31 -16.59
N ALA A 22 2.38 -1.01 -16.71
CA ALA A 22 2.63 -1.87 -15.56
C ALA A 22 4.09 -1.78 -15.08
N VAL A 23 5.05 -1.69 -16.00
CA VAL A 23 6.46 -1.53 -15.66
C VAL A 23 6.68 -0.20 -14.93
N ASP A 24 6.29 0.92 -15.55
CA ASP A 24 6.45 2.25 -14.98
C ASP A 24 5.61 2.41 -13.70
N GLY A 25 4.39 1.89 -13.72
CA GLY A 25 3.47 1.94 -12.58
C GLY A 25 4.00 1.17 -11.37
N LEU A 26 4.67 0.03 -11.58
CA LEU A 26 5.29 -0.72 -10.49
C LEU A 26 6.44 0.06 -9.86
N GLU A 27 7.30 0.71 -10.65
CA GLU A 27 8.38 1.53 -10.09
C GLU A 27 7.86 2.64 -9.18
N ILE A 28 6.85 3.38 -9.64
CA ILE A 28 6.20 4.45 -8.85
C ILE A 28 5.53 3.86 -7.60
N TRP A 29 4.80 2.76 -7.75
CA TRP A 29 4.14 2.09 -6.64
C TRP A 29 5.14 1.67 -5.54
N PHE A 30 6.29 1.09 -5.92
CA PHE A 30 7.32 0.71 -4.95
C PHE A 30 7.93 1.91 -4.24
N ALA A 31 8.21 2.99 -4.95
CA ALA A 31 8.69 4.22 -4.34
C ALA A 31 7.71 4.78 -3.29
N ILE A 32 6.42 4.83 -3.63
CA ILE A 32 5.36 5.28 -2.70
C ILE A 32 5.26 4.33 -1.51
N LYS A 33 5.21 3.01 -1.76
CA LYS A 33 5.10 2.00 -0.71
C LYS A 33 6.24 2.12 0.31
N THR A 34 7.48 2.23 -0.16
CA THR A 34 8.65 2.39 0.71
C THR A 34 8.55 3.67 1.53
N TRP A 35 8.23 4.80 0.89
CA TRP A 35 8.10 6.08 1.60
C TRP A 35 7.00 6.05 2.67
N VAL A 36 5.81 5.52 2.36
CA VAL A 36 4.70 5.39 3.31
C VAL A 36 5.10 4.48 4.47
N GLN A 37 5.77 3.35 4.19
CA GLN A 37 6.23 2.43 5.22
C GLN A 37 7.22 3.11 6.17
N ASP A 38 8.20 3.83 5.64
CA ASP A 38 9.20 4.56 6.43
C ASP A 38 8.54 5.64 7.28
N TYR A 39 7.63 6.43 6.70
CA TYR A 39 6.89 7.46 7.40
C TYR A 39 6.03 6.89 8.53
N CYS A 40 5.22 5.87 8.25
CA CYS A 40 4.38 5.23 9.27
C CYS A 40 5.22 4.61 10.39
N SER A 41 6.35 3.97 10.07
CA SER A 41 7.24 3.37 11.07
C SER A 41 7.84 4.40 12.04
N PHE A 42 7.87 5.68 11.67
CA PHE A 42 8.33 6.74 12.56
C PHE A 42 7.34 6.98 13.70
N TYR A 43 6.04 7.04 13.40
CA TYR A 43 4.97 7.39 14.33
C TYR A 43 4.31 6.17 15.00
N TYR A 44 4.21 5.05 14.28
CA TYR A 44 3.56 3.82 14.74
C TYR A 44 4.61 2.71 14.84
N LYS A 45 4.99 2.36 16.08
CA LYS A 45 6.06 1.38 16.35
C LYS A 45 5.55 -0.06 16.36
N ASP A 46 4.26 -0.23 16.58
CA ASP A 46 3.59 -1.52 16.67
C ASP A 46 2.11 -1.35 16.33
N ASP A 47 1.43 -2.47 16.10
CA ASP A 47 0.02 -2.48 15.73
C ASP A 47 -0.90 -1.87 16.79
N ASP A 48 -0.50 -1.90 18.07
CA ASP A 48 -1.34 -1.37 19.14
C ASP A 48 -1.33 0.16 19.15
N THR A 49 -0.24 0.81 18.72
CA THR A 49 -0.22 2.26 18.51
C THR A 49 -1.22 2.71 17.43
N VAL A 50 -1.42 1.91 16.37
CA VAL A 50 -2.40 2.18 15.31
C VAL A 50 -3.83 1.96 15.81
N LYS A 51 -4.07 0.87 16.54
CA LYS A 51 -5.41 0.54 17.09
C LYS A 51 -5.90 1.57 18.10
N ASN A 52 -4.98 2.13 18.89
CA ASN A 52 -5.32 3.06 19.96
C ASN A 52 -5.42 4.52 19.47
N ASP A 53 -5.10 4.82 18.21
CA ASP A 53 -5.28 6.15 17.64
C ASP A 53 -6.76 6.42 17.32
N VAL A 54 -7.43 7.14 18.21
CA VAL A 54 -8.87 7.43 18.14
C VAL A 54 -9.22 8.26 16.90
N GLU A 55 -8.35 9.18 16.48
CA GLU A 55 -8.60 10.01 15.30
C GLU A 55 -8.52 9.16 14.04
N LEU A 56 -7.48 8.32 13.92
CA LEU A 56 -7.30 7.42 12.78
C LEU A 56 -8.46 6.41 12.67
N GLN A 57 -8.89 5.82 13.78
CA GLN A 57 -10.02 4.89 13.80
C GLN A 57 -11.33 5.58 13.37
N SER A 58 -11.56 6.81 13.86
CA SER A 58 -12.77 7.57 13.52
C SER A 58 -12.79 7.97 12.05
N TRP A 59 -11.65 8.43 11.54
CA TRP A 59 -11.47 8.78 10.12
C TRP A 59 -11.70 7.58 9.20
N TRP A 60 -11.11 6.43 9.50
CA TRP A 60 -11.27 5.22 8.67
C TRP A 60 -12.72 4.74 8.66
N LYS A 61 -13.39 4.78 9.82
CA LYS A 61 -14.80 4.42 9.95
C LYS A 61 -15.69 5.33 9.11
N GLU A 62 -15.51 6.65 9.20
CA GLU A 62 -16.27 7.61 8.40
C GLU A 62 -16.06 7.40 6.90
N LEU A 63 -14.82 7.18 6.47
CA LEU A 63 -14.47 6.97 5.07
C LEU A 63 -15.22 5.77 4.48
N ILE A 64 -15.25 4.64 5.20
CA ILE A 64 -15.96 3.44 4.74
C ILE A 64 -17.48 3.60 4.87
N GLU A 65 -17.99 4.05 6.02
CA GLU A 65 -19.43 4.01 6.30
C GLU A 65 -20.21 5.17 5.67
N GLN A 66 -19.57 6.31 5.43
CA GLN A 66 -20.22 7.53 4.91
C GLN A 66 -19.65 7.94 3.54
N GLY A 67 -18.33 7.92 3.38
CA GLY A 67 -17.69 8.33 2.13
C GLY A 67 -17.91 7.34 0.97
N HIS A 68 -17.89 6.05 1.29
CA HIS A 68 -18.04 4.92 0.36
C HIS A 68 -19.03 3.88 0.91
N GLY A 69 -20.16 4.35 1.46
CA GLY A 69 -21.13 3.51 2.15
C GLY A 69 -22.10 2.73 1.26
N ASP A 70 -21.93 2.80 -0.07
CA ASP A 70 -22.74 2.12 -1.09
C ASP A 70 -22.26 0.71 -1.45
#